data_AF-A0A672F1K6-F1
#
_entry.id   AF-A0A672F1K6-F1
#
_cell.length_a   1.000
_cell.length_b   1.000
_cell.length_c   1.000
_cell.angle_alpha   90.00
_cell.angle_beta   90.00
_cell.angle_gamma   90.00
#
_symmetry.space_group_name_H-M   'P 1'
#
loop_
_entity.id
_entity.type
_entity.pdbx_description
1 polymer ?
#
loop_
_entity_poly.entity_id
_entity_poly.type
_entity_poly.pdbx_seq_one_letter_code
_entity_poly.pdbx_strand_id
1 'polypeptide(L)'
;HHPSSKIHPDLHPLQAQLADCRAQVEHWQGVATICELSKQEELAELQKQCDQEIQSLQEALRETAAQYEARIAVLQSQCARLSHTISNSLTEGEATERTLEAVPETEGASPPTEGYFSLRNCDSASLSSFSLDTPSLPRRLHAQEDTDSLVSTGTLVPEAIYLPPAGHRLVTHHDWDALNAQLSELRGEASRLQAEKEELEKELDAQTNQTHKQVSMLQAQVQSSEALLQDLQKSFSQSQNAVQSRLAELSMSQRKVCSELSRLKGEEVEDDVPDANTSLSSPLHGPHCEERLRIEIVNLQEQLDVKTEENVQFSSLKTETERIQAQRDEVQAELLACRTELEGLRVALSHLQGTNKSLSGDKAALQQQCLELRSQVISLRSQVDTSQTVQRDFVQLSQSLQVKLEVIRQAETLEQVKKILEGEVGEAASLPADIS
;
A
#
# COMPACT_ATOMS: atom_id res chain seq x y z
N HIS A 1 -90.69 29.67 13.20
CA HIS A 1 -89.76 29.25 14.26
C HIS A 1 -88.62 28.44 13.65
N HIS A 2 -87.37 28.87 13.82
CA HIS A 2 -86.21 27.99 13.63
C HIS A 2 -85.93 27.20 14.91
N PRO A 3 -85.43 25.98 14.78
CA PRO A 3 -84.46 25.44 15.73
C PRO A 3 -83.16 24.97 15.03
N SER A 4 -82.03 25.49 15.52
CA SER A 4 -80.72 24.84 15.59
C SER A 4 -80.01 24.36 14.32
N SER A 5 -79.49 25.30 13.53
CA SER A 5 -78.26 25.10 12.75
C SER A 5 -77.02 25.13 13.67
N LYS A 6 -76.80 24.08 14.49
CA LYS A 6 -75.71 24.00 15.48
C LYS A 6 -74.99 22.65 15.54
N ILE A 7 -74.58 22.13 14.39
CA ILE A 7 -73.60 21.04 14.22
C ILE A 7 -72.92 21.31 12.86
N HIS A 8 -71.61 21.47 12.67
CA HIS A 8 -70.43 21.37 13.55
C HIS A 8 -69.56 22.64 13.44
N PRO A 9 -69.10 23.27 14.54
CA PRO A 9 -67.98 24.21 14.49
C PRO A 9 -66.60 23.50 14.35
N ASP A 10 -66.51 22.24 14.78
CA ASP A 10 -65.23 21.53 14.95
C ASP A 10 -64.72 20.80 13.70
N LEU A 11 -65.53 20.69 12.64
CA LEU A 11 -65.12 20.02 11.39
C LEU A 11 -64.13 20.86 10.56
N HIS A 12 -64.30 22.20 10.55
CA HIS A 12 -63.43 23.09 9.78
C HIS A 12 -61.98 23.13 10.28
N PRO A 13 -61.69 23.21 11.60
CA PRO A 13 -60.34 23.10 12.13
C PRO A 13 -59.66 21.77 11.78
N LEU A 14 -60.37 20.64 11.91
CA LEU A 14 -59.86 19.32 11.53
C LEU A 14 -59.57 19.21 10.03
N GLN A 15 -60.41 19.80 9.18
CA GLN A 15 -60.21 19.81 7.74
C GLN A 15 -59.01 20.69 7.32
N ALA A 16 -58.77 21.81 8.03
CA ALA A 16 -57.56 22.62 7.85
C ALA A 16 -56.31 21.86 8.28
N GLN A 17 -56.32 21.22 9.46
CA GLN A 17 -55.21 20.37 9.92
C GLN A 17 -54.91 19.21 8.97
N LEU A 18 -55.93 18.59 8.37
CA LEU A 18 -55.75 17.56 7.34
C LEU A 18 -55.10 18.10 6.05
N ALA A 19 -55.41 19.34 5.67
CA ALA A 19 -54.77 20.00 4.54
C ALA A 19 -53.30 20.36 4.84
N ASP A 20 -53.02 20.87 6.05
CA ASP A 20 -51.65 21.18 6.49
C ASP A 20 -50.80 19.91 6.60
N CYS A 21 -51.32 18.83 7.17
CA CYS A 21 -50.64 17.53 7.22
C CYS A 21 -50.38 16.97 5.81
N ARG A 22 -51.33 17.12 4.87
CA ARG A 22 -51.14 16.73 3.47
C ARG A 22 -50.01 17.55 2.80
N ALA A 23 -50.02 18.87 2.96
CA ALA A 23 -48.99 19.75 2.43
C ALA A 23 -47.60 19.44 3.02
N GLN A 24 -47.52 19.09 4.30
CA GLN A 24 -46.27 18.62 4.93
C GLN A 24 -45.79 17.29 4.35
N VAL A 25 -46.68 16.31 4.15
CA VAL A 25 -46.33 15.03 3.50
C VAL A 25 -45.83 15.26 2.07
N GLU A 26 -46.52 16.09 1.28
CA GLU A 26 -46.12 16.45 -0.08
C GLU A 26 -44.76 17.20 -0.10
N HIS A 27 -44.51 18.07 0.88
CA HIS A 27 -43.21 18.74 1.06
C HIS A 27 -42.08 17.75 1.38
N TRP A 28 -42.26 16.88 2.39
CA TRP A 28 -41.25 15.89 2.78
C TRP A 28 -41.02 14.85 1.68
N GLN A 29 -42.05 14.48 0.92
CA GLN A 29 -41.92 13.63 -0.26
C GLN A 29 -41.06 14.31 -1.34
N GLY A 30 -41.30 15.59 -1.62
CA GLY A 30 -40.47 16.37 -2.55
C GLY A 30 -39.00 16.48 -2.10
N VAL A 31 -38.75 16.72 -0.80
CA VAL A 31 -37.40 16.73 -0.23
C VAL A 31 -36.73 15.35 -0.36
N ALA A 32 -37.45 14.27 -0.07
CA ALA A 32 -36.93 12.91 -0.22
C ALA A 32 -36.55 12.59 -1.68
N THR A 33 -37.38 12.97 -2.66
CA THR A 33 -37.06 12.81 -4.08
C THR A 33 -35.84 13.64 -4.51
N ILE A 34 -35.68 14.88 -4.02
CA ILE A 34 -34.50 15.70 -4.31
C ILE A 34 -33.23 15.07 -3.71
N CYS A 35 -33.28 14.57 -2.47
CA CYS A 35 -32.17 13.86 -1.86
C CYS A 35 -31.81 12.55 -2.60
N GLU A 36 -32.82 11.81 -3.08
CA GLU A 36 -32.61 10.60 -3.87
C GLU A 36 -31.95 10.91 -5.23
N LEU A 37 -32.41 11.95 -5.93
CA LEU A 37 -31.81 12.40 -7.19
C LEU A 37 -30.38 12.91 -6.98
N SER A 38 -30.13 13.73 -5.95
CA SER A 38 -28.79 14.22 -5.60
C SER A 38 -27.82 13.06 -5.33
N LYS A 39 -28.28 12.01 -4.61
CA LYS A 39 -27.49 10.80 -4.38
C LYS A 39 -27.22 10.02 -5.68
N GLN A 40 -28.20 9.95 -6.59
CA GLN A 40 -28.01 9.31 -7.90
C GLN A 40 -27.01 10.08 -8.78
N GLU A 41 -27.02 11.42 -8.72
CA GLU A 41 -26.05 12.28 -9.41
C GLU A 41 -24.63 12.07 -8.85
N GLU A 42 -24.43 12.12 -7.53
CA GLU A 42 -23.13 11.85 -6.88
C GLU A 42 -22.59 10.45 -7.22
N LEU A 43 -23.45 9.42 -7.22
CA LEU A 43 -23.06 8.05 -7.61
C LEU A 43 -22.66 7.96 -9.09
N ALA A 44 -23.35 8.68 -9.98
CA ALA A 44 -23.02 8.72 -11.40
C ALA A 44 -21.71 9.48 -11.68
N GLU A 45 -21.43 10.55 -10.92
CA GLU A 45 -20.14 11.26 -11.01
C GLU A 45 -18.98 10.41 -10.48
N LEU A 46 -19.15 9.74 -9.33
CA LEU A 46 -18.15 8.80 -8.79
C LEU A 46 -17.88 7.65 -9.75
N GLN A 47 -18.92 7.03 -10.32
CA GLN A 47 -18.73 5.94 -11.29
C GLN A 47 -17.98 6.42 -12.54
N LYS A 48 -18.30 7.62 -13.04
CA LYS A 48 -17.59 8.24 -14.16
C LYS A 48 -16.12 8.55 -13.82
N GLN A 49 -15.80 8.95 -12.59
CA GLN A 49 -14.41 9.14 -12.14
C GLN A 49 -13.65 7.80 -12.13
N CYS A 50 -14.24 6.74 -11.57
CA CYS A 50 -13.64 5.40 -11.61
C CYS A 50 -13.39 4.91 -13.04
N ASP A 51 -14.35 5.09 -13.95
CA ASP A 51 -14.18 4.73 -15.37
C ASP A 51 -13.04 5.52 -16.05
N GLN A 52 -12.85 6.80 -15.69
CA GLN A 52 -11.76 7.63 -16.19
C GLN A 52 -10.39 7.21 -15.64
N GLU A 53 -10.30 6.89 -14.35
CA GLU A 53 -9.07 6.37 -13.74
C GLU A 53 -8.68 5.01 -14.35
N ILE A 54 -9.63 4.11 -14.55
CA ILE A 54 -9.42 2.82 -15.21
C ILE A 54 -8.86 3.03 -16.63
N GLN A 55 -9.43 3.95 -17.42
CA GLN A 55 -8.93 4.27 -18.77
C GLN A 55 -7.52 4.85 -18.75
N SER A 56 -7.23 5.78 -17.83
CA SER A 56 -5.90 6.40 -17.66
C SER A 56 -4.84 5.36 -17.29
N LEU A 57 -5.15 4.45 -16.36
CA LEU A 57 -4.27 3.35 -15.95
C LEU A 57 -4.05 2.34 -17.09
N GLN A 58 -5.10 2.01 -17.86
CA GLN A 58 -4.99 1.15 -19.04
C GLN A 58 -4.10 1.78 -20.12
N GLU A 59 -4.18 3.09 -20.34
CA GLU A 59 -3.30 3.80 -21.28
C GLU A 59 -1.85 3.81 -20.80
N ALA A 60 -1.58 4.11 -19.53
CA ALA A 60 -0.23 4.05 -18.97
C ALA A 60 0.40 2.63 -19.05
N LEU A 61 -0.40 1.59 -18.81
CA LEU A 61 0.03 0.18 -19.00
C LEU A 61 0.30 -0.14 -20.47
N ARG A 62 -0.53 0.37 -21.40
CA ARG A 62 -0.33 0.22 -22.85
C ARG A 62 0.94 0.94 -23.32
N GLU A 63 1.21 2.13 -22.80
CA GLU A 63 2.41 2.90 -23.15
C GLU A 63 3.68 2.22 -22.61
N THR A 64 3.70 1.81 -21.34
CA THR A 64 4.85 1.09 -20.77
C THR A 64 5.10 -0.24 -21.49
N ALA A 65 4.06 -0.99 -21.87
CA ALA A 65 4.20 -2.17 -22.73
C ALA A 65 4.87 -1.83 -24.07
N ALA A 66 4.40 -0.80 -24.78
CA ALA A 66 5.00 -0.36 -26.04
C ALA A 66 6.46 0.11 -25.89
N GLN A 67 6.82 0.76 -24.77
CA GLN A 67 8.20 1.13 -24.45
C GLN A 67 9.10 -0.11 -24.24
N TYR A 68 8.59 -1.16 -23.58
CA TYR A 68 9.31 -2.44 -23.44
C TYR A 68 9.46 -3.16 -24.79
N GLU A 69 8.41 -3.22 -25.62
CA GLU A 69 8.48 -3.79 -26.97
C GLU A 69 9.51 -3.08 -27.85
N ALA A 70 9.52 -1.74 -27.85
CA ALA A 70 10.52 -0.95 -28.57
C ALA A 70 11.95 -1.23 -28.08
N ARG A 71 12.16 -1.35 -26.76
CA ARG A 71 13.47 -1.70 -26.18
C ARG A 71 13.90 -3.12 -26.57
N ILE A 72 12.98 -4.08 -26.59
CA ILE A 72 13.24 -5.46 -27.04
C ILE A 72 13.62 -5.47 -28.52
N ALA A 73 12.89 -4.76 -29.38
CA ALA A 73 13.20 -4.64 -30.81
C ALA A 73 14.59 -4.01 -31.06
N VAL A 74 14.95 -2.97 -30.29
CA VAL A 74 16.30 -2.38 -30.34
C VAL A 74 17.38 -3.39 -29.95
N LEU A 75 17.19 -4.16 -28.87
CA LEU A 75 18.14 -5.20 -28.45
C LEU A 75 18.24 -6.33 -29.48
N GLN A 76 17.12 -6.81 -30.02
CA GLN A 76 17.09 -7.80 -31.11
C GLN A 76 17.84 -7.29 -32.36
N SER A 77 17.66 -6.02 -32.73
CA SER A 77 18.42 -5.40 -33.85
C SER A 77 19.92 -5.29 -33.59
N GLN A 78 20.34 -5.16 -32.32
CA GLN A 78 21.75 -5.14 -31.95
C GLN A 78 22.35 -6.54 -32.04
N CYS A 79 21.65 -7.56 -31.52
CA CYS A 79 22.04 -8.96 -31.67
C CYS A 79 22.12 -9.37 -33.15
N ALA A 80 21.10 -9.05 -33.95
CA ALA A 80 21.10 -9.34 -35.40
C ALA A 80 22.27 -8.67 -36.13
N ARG A 81 22.57 -7.39 -35.83
CA ARG A 81 23.75 -6.70 -36.39
C ARG A 81 25.05 -7.37 -35.98
N LEU A 82 25.20 -7.76 -34.71
CA LEU A 82 26.40 -8.47 -34.23
C LEU A 82 26.57 -9.81 -34.96
N SER A 83 25.49 -10.59 -35.09
CA SER A 83 25.49 -11.84 -35.88
C SER A 83 25.86 -11.61 -37.35
N HIS A 84 25.34 -10.56 -37.99
CA HIS A 84 25.73 -10.20 -39.36
C HIS A 84 27.20 -9.77 -39.48
N THR A 85 27.75 -9.00 -38.54
CA THR A 85 29.20 -8.69 -38.55
C THR A 85 30.06 -9.94 -38.36
N ILE A 86 29.65 -10.89 -37.51
CA ILE A 86 30.34 -12.17 -37.32
C ILE A 86 30.28 -13.00 -38.60
N SER A 87 29.10 -13.12 -39.23
CA SER A 87 28.93 -13.84 -40.50
C SER A 87 29.73 -13.20 -41.64
N ASN A 88 29.81 -11.87 -41.71
CA ASN A 88 30.60 -11.17 -42.72
C ASN A 88 32.11 -11.37 -42.51
N SER A 89 32.57 -11.41 -41.25
CA SER A 89 33.97 -11.74 -40.92
C SER A 89 34.37 -13.19 -41.22
N LEU A 90 33.40 -14.08 -41.46
CA LEU A 90 33.63 -15.46 -41.89
C LEU A 90 33.59 -15.60 -43.43
N THR A 91 32.92 -14.70 -44.15
CA THR A 91 32.80 -14.76 -45.62
C THR A 91 33.97 -14.18 -46.41
N GLU A 92 34.89 -13.44 -45.78
CA GLU A 92 36.21 -13.12 -46.39
C GLU A 92 37.21 -14.29 -46.31
N GLY A 93 36.86 -15.39 -45.63
CA GLY A 93 37.74 -16.55 -45.42
C GLY A 93 37.64 -17.69 -46.44
N GLU A 94 36.51 -17.85 -47.15
CA GLU A 94 36.25 -19.05 -47.98
C GLU A 94 35.82 -18.71 -49.41
N ALA A 95 36.77 -18.24 -50.20
CA ALA A 95 36.65 -18.14 -51.66
C ALA A 95 37.10 -19.43 -52.37
N THR A 96 36.52 -20.60 -52.02
CA THR A 96 36.73 -21.85 -52.78
C THR A 96 35.54 -22.81 -52.71
N GLU A 97 35.12 -23.26 -53.90
CA GLU A 97 34.30 -24.45 -54.19
C GLU A 97 32.79 -24.38 -53.84
N ARG A 98 31.92 -24.12 -54.83
CA ARG A 98 31.33 -25.07 -55.83
C ARG A 98 30.09 -25.78 -55.24
N THR A 99 28.97 -26.05 -55.93
CA THR A 99 28.30 -25.64 -57.20
C THR A 99 26.86 -26.22 -57.10
N LEU A 100 25.92 -25.85 -58.00
CA LEU A 100 24.62 -26.54 -58.27
C LEU A 100 23.51 -26.33 -57.20
N GLU A 101 22.21 -26.28 -57.50
CA GLU A 101 21.43 -25.91 -58.71
C GLU A 101 19.93 -25.70 -58.31
N ALA A 102 19.11 -25.08 -59.18
CA ALA A 102 17.63 -25.14 -59.34
C ALA A 102 16.70 -25.34 -58.10
N VAL A 103 15.75 -24.46 -57.70
CA VAL A 103 14.53 -23.93 -58.40
C VAL A 103 13.58 -25.06 -58.90
N PRO A 104 12.23 -25.07 -58.68
CA PRO A 104 11.35 -24.36 -57.71
C PRO A 104 10.13 -25.19 -57.14
N GLU A 105 9.17 -24.50 -56.48
CA GLU A 105 7.72 -24.84 -56.24
C GLU A 105 7.38 -26.12 -55.39
N THR A 106 6.31 -26.18 -54.58
CA THR A 106 4.88 -25.83 -54.84
C THR A 106 4.09 -25.57 -53.54
N GLU A 107 2.86 -25.08 -53.67
CA GLU A 107 1.83 -24.70 -52.66
C GLU A 107 1.45 -25.75 -51.57
N GLY A 108 0.77 -25.30 -50.49
CA GLY A 108 -0.18 -26.18 -49.77
C GLY A 108 -0.54 -25.88 -48.30
N ALA A 109 -1.51 -24.97 -48.07
CA ALA A 109 -2.49 -24.93 -46.95
C ALA A 109 -2.07 -24.99 -45.45
N SER A 110 -2.85 -24.27 -44.63
CA SER A 110 -2.75 -24.04 -43.18
C SER A 110 -3.74 -24.93 -42.36
N PRO A 111 -3.98 -24.68 -41.06
CA PRO A 111 -3.16 -24.85 -39.83
C PRO A 111 -3.89 -25.90 -38.91
N PRO A 112 -3.95 -25.86 -37.54
CA PRO A 112 -3.19 -25.18 -36.48
C PRO A 112 -2.70 -26.17 -35.37
N THR A 113 -2.55 -25.67 -34.13
CA THR A 113 -2.59 -26.38 -32.82
C THR A 113 -1.25 -26.54 -32.07
N GLU A 114 -1.05 -25.63 -31.11
CA GLU A 114 -0.61 -25.94 -29.73
C GLU A 114 0.79 -26.58 -29.49
N GLY A 115 1.83 -25.76 -29.66
CA GLY A 115 3.21 -26.08 -29.26
C GLY A 115 3.50 -25.83 -27.77
N TYR A 116 2.96 -26.66 -26.88
CA TYR A 116 3.27 -26.64 -25.45
C TYR A 116 4.77 -26.98 -25.21
N PHE A 117 5.37 -26.31 -24.21
CA PHE A 117 6.69 -26.56 -23.60
C PHE A 117 7.48 -27.82 -24.04
N SER A 118 8.61 -27.62 -24.72
CA SER A 118 9.73 -28.59 -24.72
C SER A 118 10.90 -28.08 -23.89
N LEU A 119 10.69 -28.10 -22.57
CA LEU A 119 11.72 -27.87 -21.57
C LEU A 119 12.56 -29.16 -21.47
N ARG A 120 13.75 -29.19 -22.08
CA ARG A 120 14.68 -30.32 -21.90
C ARG A 120 16.15 -29.90 -21.89
N ASN A 121 16.87 -30.49 -20.92
CA ASN A 121 18.32 -30.57 -20.83
C ASN A 121 19.06 -29.29 -20.39
N CYS A 122 18.64 -28.73 -19.24
CA CYS A 122 19.64 -28.21 -18.30
C CYS A 122 20.05 -29.35 -17.38
N ASP A 123 21.28 -29.86 -17.49
CA ASP A 123 21.95 -30.44 -16.33
C ASP A 123 23.48 -30.52 -16.48
N SER A 124 24.17 -30.07 -15.42
CA SER A 124 25.48 -30.52 -14.94
C SER A 124 26.70 -30.57 -15.90
N ALA A 125 27.63 -29.62 -15.76
CA ALA A 125 28.89 -29.84 -15.01
C ALA A 125 29.88 -28.66 -15.09
N SER A 126 30.56 -28.37 -13.97
CA SER A 126 31.66 -27.41 -13.89
C SER A 126 32.94 -27.91 -14.56
N LEU A 127 33.68 -27.03 -15.24
CA LEU A 127 35.13 -27.15 -15.38
C LEU A 127 35.80 -25.79 -15.19
N SER A 128 36.36 -25.59 -14.00
CA SER A 128 37.50 -24.69 -13.81
C SER A 128 38.76 -25.35 -14.36
N SER A 129 39.35 -24.79 -15.41
CA SER A 129 40.79 -24.97 -15.66
C SER A 129 41.35 -23.77 -16.39
N PHE A 130 42.55 -23.36 -15.98
CA PHE A 130 43.28 -22.25 -16.56
C PHE A 130 43.90 -22.64 -17.90
N SER A 131 43.83 -21.72 -18.87
CA SER A 131 44.89 -21.51 -19.85
C SER A 131 45.06 -20.00 -20.03
N LEU A 132 46.29 -19.53 -19.90
CA LEU A 132 46.70 -18.20 -20.36
C LEU A 132 46.71 -18.25 -21.89
N ASP A 133 45.82 -17.50 -22.53
CA ASP A 133 46.12 -16.82 -23.80
C ASP A 133 45.05 -15.75 -24.10
N THR A 134 45.52 -14.57 -24.48
CA THR A 134 44.66 -13.43 -24.85
C THR A 134 44.08 -13.61 -26.26
N PRO A 135 42.80 -13.26 -26.45
CA PRO A 135 42.47 -12.36 -27.55
C PRO A 135 41.58 -11.19 -27.13
N SER A 136 41.83 -10.05 -27.75
CA SER A 136 41.14 -8.78 -27.56
C SER A 136 39.66 -8.80 -27.98
N LEU A 137 38.77 -8.30 -27.12
CA LEU A 137 37.43 -7.88 -27.53
C LEU A 137 37.47 -6.51 -28.24
N PRO A 138 36.55 -6.25 -29.20
CA PRO A 138 36.69 -5.16 -30.16
C PRO A 138 36.37 -3.79 -29.57
N ARG A 139 37.28 -2.83 -29.79
CA ARG A 139 36.94 -1.40 -29.65
C ARG A 139 35.83 -1.06 -30.65
N ARG A 140 34.74 -0.44 -30.21
CA ARG A 140 33.93 0.37 -31.13
C ARG A 140 34.82 1.49 -31.66
N LEU A 141 35.00 1.54 -32.97
CA LEU A 141 35.48 2.74 -33.64
C LEU A 141 34.39 3.81 -33.54
N HIS A 142 34.65 4.86 -32.75
CA HIS A 142 34.17 6.18 -33.13
C HIS A 142 35.26 6.79 -33.99
N ALA A 143 34.99 6.88 -35.29
CA ALA A 143 35.88 7.56 -36.21
C ALA A 143 35.67 9.08 -36.07
N GLN A 144 36.74 9.78 -35.74
CA GLN A 144 36.96 11.16 -36.12
C GLN A 144 38.49 11.30 -36.31
N GLU A 145 38.89 12.04 -37.32
CA GLU A 145 40.26 12.08 -37.83
C GLU A 145 41.26 12.65 -36.81
N ASP A 146 42.44 12.05 -36.75
CA ASP A 146 43.73 12.73 -36.63
C ASP A 146 44.84 11.71 -36.88
N THR A 147 44.89 11.21 -38.12
CA THR A 147 46.16 10.75 -38.67
C THR A 147 46.96 11.99 -39.07
N ASP A 148 47.95 12.35 -38.27
CA ASP A 148 49.20 12.76 -38.90
C ASP A 148 50.45 12.32 -38.13
N SER A 149 51.39 11.80 -38.91
CA SER A 149 52.65 11.27 -38.43
C SER A 149 53.62 12.41 -38.18
N LEU A 150 53.82 12.80 -36.91
CA LEU A 150 54.98 13.57 -36.50
C LEU A 150 55.98 12.70 -35.73
N VAL A 151 56.84 12.09 -36.54
CA VAL A 151 58.12 11.49 -36.16
C VAL A 151 58.90 12.40 -35.21
N SER A 152 59.48 11.76 -34.18
CA SER A 152 60.74 12.13 -33.51
C SER A 152 61.40 13.43 -33.99
N THR A 153 61.06 14.56 -33.37
CA THR A 153 61.83 15.79 -33.46
C THR A 153 62.03 16.34 -32.06
N GLY A 154 63.30 16.53 -31.67
CA GLY A 154 63.64 17.01 -30.34
C GLY A 154 63.38 18.51 -30.15
N THR A 155 63.43 18.94 -28.89
CA THR A 155 63.64 20.33 -28.45
C THR A 155 62.78 21.40 -29.14
N LEU A 156 61.56 21.59 -28.65
CA LEU A 156 61.00 22.91 -28.35
C LEU A 156 59.93 22.71 -27.28
N VAL A 157 60.06 23.42 -26.16
CA VAL A 157 59.04 23.45 -25.10
C VAL A 157 58.13 24.63 -25.39
N PRO A 158 56.84 24.42 -25.76
CA PRO A 158 55.85 25.45 -25.57
C PRO A 158 55.54 25.50 -24.07
N GLU A 159 55.83 26.64 -23.44
CA GLU A 159 55.24 26.94 -22.14
C GLU A 159 53.70 26.84 -22.26
N ALA A 160 53.05 26.27 -21.25
CA ALA A 160 51.59 26.05 -21.14
C ALA A 160 50.96 24.81 -21.84
N ILE A 161 51.63 23.65 -21.88
CA ILE A 161 50.88 22.38 -21.82
C ILE A 161 50.37 22.22 -20.37
N TYR A 162 49.13 22.66 -20.11
CA TYR A 162 48.51 22.53 -18.79
C TYR A 162 48.25 21.04 -18.47
N LEU A 163 49.07 20.48 -17.58
CA LEU A 163 48.83 19.17 -16.99
C LEU A 163 47.87 19.33 -15.80
N PRO A 164 46.64 18.80 -15.85
CA PRO A 164 45.70 18.92 -14.73
C PRO A 164 46.22 18.12 -13.50
N PRO A 165 46.02 18.62 -12.26
CA PRO A 165 46.42 17.92 -11.05
C PRO A 165 45.81 16.51 -10.94
N ALA A 166 46.47 15.60 -10.24
CA ALA A 166 46.00 14.23 -10.07
C ALA A 166 44.52 14.16 -9.64
N GLY A 167 43.74 13.32 -10.32
CA GLY A 167 42.28 13.21 -10.14
C GLY A 167 41.44 14.18 -10.98
N HIS A 168 42.02 15.18 -11.65
CA HIS A 168 41.30 16.13 -12.49
C HIS A 168 41.42 15.73 -13.97
N ARG A 169 40.29 15.67 -14.67
CA ARG A 169 40.22 15.41 -16.11
C ARG A 169 39.99 16.72 -16.85
N LEU A 170 40.69 16.95 -17.95
CA LEU A 170 40.30 17.99 -18.91
C LEU A 170 39.00 17.56 -19.60
N VAL A 171 37.96 18.39 -19.45
CA VAL A 171 36.63 18.18 -20.01
C VAL A 171 36.45 19.21 -21.12
N THR A 172 35.88 18.82 -22.27
CA THR A 172 35.61 19.78 -23.35
C THR A 172 34.50 20.75 -22.94
N HIS A 173 34.40 21.92 -23.57
CA HIS A 173 33.30 22.84 -23.28
C HIS A 173 31.93 22.18 -23.49
N HIS A 174 31.77 21.38 -24.55
CA HIS A 174 30.53 20.66 -24.82
C HIS A 174 30.20 19.62 -23.75
N ASP A 175 31.18 18.81 -23.33
CA ASP A 175 30.99 17.83 -22.25
C ASP A 175 30.68 18.53 -20.91
N TRP A 176 31.27 19.70 -20.66
CA TRP A 176 31.02 20.47 -19.44
C TRP A 176 29.62 21.09 -19.43
N ASP A 177 29.17 21.65 -20.55
CA ASP A 177 27.80 22.17 -20.72
C ASP A 177 26.76 21.04 -20.56
N ALA A 178 27.01 19.87 -21.14
CA ALA A 178 26.16 18.68 -20.98
C ALA A 178 26.09 18.19 -19.52
N LEU A 179 27.22 18.18 -18.81
CA LEU A 179 27.27 17.76 -17.41
C LEU A 179 26.63 18.80 -16.48
N ASN A 180 26.73 20.10 -16.79
CA ASN A 180 25.98 21.16 -16.11
C ASN A 180 24.47 21.09 -16.37
N ALA A 181 24.05 20.74 -17.58
CA ALA A 181 22.63 20.52 -17.89
C ALA A 181 22.07 19.37 -17.05
N GLN A 182 22.77 18.22 -16.99
CA GLN A 182 22.39 17.09 -16.14
C GLN A 182 22.39 17.43 -14.65
N LEU A 183 23.37 18.19 -14.15
CA LEU A 183 23.38 18.67 -12.76
C LEU A 183 22.24 19.64 -12.46
N SER A 184 21.75 20.38 -13.46
CA SER A 184 20.62 21.31 -13.32
C SER A 184 19.28 20.56 -13.35
N GLU A 185 19.16 19.55 -14.21
CA GLU A 185 18.02 18.62 -14.28
C GLU A 185 17.87 17.83 -12.98
N LEU A 186 18.93 17.15 -12.52
CA LEU A 186 18.95 16.42 -11.24
C LEU A 186 18.67 17.33 -10.04
N ARG A 187 19.10 18.60 -10.09
CA ARG A 187 18.76 19.60 -9.07
C ARG A 187 17.27 19.98 -9.12
N GLY A 188 16.69 20.09 -10.31
CA GLY A 188 15.25 20.29 -10.50
C GLY A 188 14.43 19.11 -9.97
N GLU A 189 14.83 17.88 -10.31
CA GLU A 189 14.19 16.65 -9.81
C GLU A 189 14.28 16.53 -8.29
N ALA A 190 15.45 16.76 -7.70
CA ALA A 190 15.63 16.78 -6.25
C ALA A 190 14.77 17.86 -5.57
N SER A 191 14.61 19.03 -6.19
CA SER A 191 13.73 20.10 -5.67
C SER A 191 12.25 19.71 -5.76
N ARG A 192 11.83 19.03 -6.84
CA ARG A 192 10.46 18.52 -7.00
C ARG A 192 10.14 17.43 -5.96
N LEU A 193 11.02 16.45 -5.82
CA LEU A 193 10.86 15.36 -4.83
C LEU A 193 10.87 15.89 -3.38
N GLN A 194 11.65 16.94 -3.09
CA GLN A 194 11.62 17.60 -1.79
C GLN A 194 10.27 18.30 -1.54
N ALA A 195 9.68 18.96 -2.53
CA ALA A 195 8.36 19.58 -2.41
C ALA A 195 7.24 18.54 -2.24
N GLU A 196 7.26 17.46 -3.02
CA GLU A 196 6.32 16.33 -2.90
C GLU A 196 6.42 15.66 -1.52
N LYS A 197 7.63 15.45 -1.01
CA LYS A 197 7.86 14.97 0.37
C LYS A 197 7.23 15.91 1.41
N GLU A 198 7.45 17.21 1.29
CA GLU A 198 6.88 18.20 2.22
C GLU A 198 5.36 18.32 2.13
N GLU A 199 4.76 17.97 1.00
CA GLU A 199 3.30 17.90 0.82
C GLU A 199 2.74 16.62 1.48
N LEU A 200 3.36 15.47 1.24
CA LEU A 200 3.00 14.20 1.89
C LEU A 200 3.18 14.24 3.42
N GLU A 201 4.21 14.92 3.93
CA GLU A 201 4.39 15.13 5.37
C GLU A 201 3.27 15.99 5.97
N LYS A 202 2.82 17.05 5.28
CA LYS A 202 1.68 17.89 5.72
C LYS A 202 0.36 17.11 5.71
N GLU A 203 0.12 16.29 4.69
CA GLU A 203 -1.10 15.49 4.61
C GLU A 203 -1.11 14.40 5.69
N LEU A 204 0.02 13.75 5.95
CA LEU A 204 0.16 12.79 7.06
C LEU A 204 -0.12 13.45 8.42
N ASP A 205 0.40 14.65 8.66
CA ASP A 205 0.10 15.44 9.86
C ASP A 205 -1.39 15.83 9.93
N ALA A 206 -2.00 16.24 8.82
CA ALA A 206 -3.42 16.58 8.76
C ALA A 206 -4.32 15.38 9.12
N GLN A 207 -4.07 14.23 8.50
CA GLN A 207 -4.79 12.98 8.76
C GLN A 207 -4.57 12.46 10.19
N THR A 208 -3.34 12.56 10.70
CA THR A 208 -3.03 12.21 12.11
C THR A 208 -3.80 13.11 13.09
N ASN A 209 -3.89 14.41 12.81
CA ASN A 209 -4.67 15.34 13.61
C ASN A 209 -6.19 15.10 13.50
N GLN A 210 -6.70 14.73 12.32
CA GLN A 210 -8.11 14.42 12.12
C GLN A 210 -8.51 13.14 12.85
N THR A 211 -7.75 12.06 12.69
CA THR A 211 -7.99 10.78 13.39
C THR A 211 -7.89 10.95 14.91
N HIS A 212 -6.91 11.70 15.42
CA HIS A 212 -6.80 11.99 16.85
C HIS A 212 -8.02 12.75 17.41
N LYS A 213 -8.58 13.71 16.66
CA LYS A 213 -9.83 14.41 17.01
C LYS A 213 -11.03 13.45 17.04
N GLN A 214 -11.17 12.59 16.03
CA GLN A 214 -12.24 11.59 15.97
C GLN A 214 -12.17 10.61 17.15
N VAL A 215 -10.99 10.06 17.45
CA VAL A 215 -10.75 9.18 18.60
C VAL A 215 -11.09 9.88 19.92
N SER A 216 -10.72 11.16 20.06
CA SER A 216 -11.02 11.95 21.26
C SER A 216 -12.52 12.21 21.44
N MET A 217 -13.27 12.47 20.36
CA MET A 217 -14.73 12.61 20.41
C MET A 217 -15.42 11.29 20.80
N LEU A 218 -15.01 10.17 20.18
CA LEU A 218 -15.53 8.84 20.52
C LEU A 218 -15.21 8.46 21.97
N GLN A 219 -14.00 8.76 22.45
CA GLN A 219 -13.61 8.52 23.83
C GLN A 219 -14.46 9.33 24.83
N ALA A 220 -14.73 10.60 24.53
CA ALA A 220 -15.63 11.43 25.35
C ALA A 220 -17.08 10.91 25.33
N GLN A 221 -17.57 10.43 24.18
CA GLN A 221 -18.89 9.83 24.06
C GLN A 221 -19.01 8.53 24.87
N VAL A 222 -17.99 7.67 24.83
CA VAL A 222 -17.93 6.43 25.63
C VAL A 222 -17.89 6.75 27.13
N GLN A 223 -17.09 7.72 27.57
CA GLN A 223 -17.06 8.14 28.97
C GLN A 223 -18.42 8.69 29.44
N SER A 224 -19.12 9.44 28.59
CA SER A 224 -20.47 9.94 28.88
C SER A 224 -21.50 8.80 28.98
N SER A 225 -21.45 7.81 28.08
CA SER A 225 -22.36 6.66 28.14
C SER A 225 -22.06 5.75 29.34
N GLU A 226 -20.78 5.59 29.72
CA GLU A 226 -20.39 4.85 30.92
C GLU A 226 -20.92 5.53 32.19
N ALA A 227 -20.77 6.87 32.31
CA ALA A 227 -21.31 7.63 33.44
C ALA A 227 -22.84 7.49 33.55
N LEU A 228 -23.56 7.59 32.43
CA LEU A 228 -25.01 7.37 32.36
C LEU A 228 -25.41 5.95 32.80
N LEU A 229 -24.67 4.92 32.37
CA LEU A 229 -24.93 3.53 32.79
C LEU A 229 -24.65 3.33 34.29
N GLN A 230 -23.60 3.93 34.83
CA GLN A 230 -23.32 3.89 36.27
C GLN A 230 -24.44 4.56 37.09
N ASP A 231 -24.99 5.69 36.62
CA ASP A 231 -26.09 6.38 37.30
C ASP A 231 -27.42 5.64 37.15
N LEU A 232 -27.68 4.98 36.01
CA LEU A 232 -28.81 4.06 35.84
C LEU A 232 -28.70 2.85 36.78
N GLN A 233 -27.50 2.27 36.93
CA GLN A 233 -27.25 1.16 37.85
C GLN A 233 -27.49 1.58 39.31
N LYS A 234 -27.03 2.79 39.70
CA LYS A 234 -27.32 3.37 41.03
C LYS A 234 -28.83 3.54 41.23
N SER A 235 -29.55 4.15 40.29
CA SER A 235 -30.99 4.39 40.42
C SER A 235 -31.81 3.09 40.46
N PHE A 236 -31.41 2.07 39.69
CA PHE A 236 -32.01 0.73 39.75
C PHE A 236 -31.83 0.10 41.14
N SER A 237 -30.62 0.14 41.70
CA SER A 237 -30.37 -0.39 43.05
C SER A 237 -31.17 0.34 44.14
N GLN A 238 -31.33 1.66 44.01
CA GLN A 238 -32.15 2.47 44.92
C GLN A 238 -33.64 2.10 44.82
N SER A 239 -34.16 1.97 43.59
CA SER A 239 -35.54 1.56 43.32
C SER A 239 -35.82 0.14 43.85
N GLN A 240 -34.90 -0.80 43.59
CA GLN A 240 -34.96 -2.17 44.09
C GLN A 240 -35.03 -2.21 45.62
N ASN A 241 -34.17 -1.47 46.32
CA ASN A 241 -34.17 -1.38 47.78
C ASN A 241 -35.47 -0.74 48.31
N ALA A 242 -36.00 0.30 47.64
CA ALA A 242 -37.27 0.93 48.01
C ALA A 242 -38.47 -0.03 47.86
N VAL A 243 -38.51 -0.82 46.78
CA VAL A 243 -39.54 -1.86 46.57
C VAL A 243 -39.42 -2.96 47.62
N GLN A 244 -38.20 -3.40 47.97
CA GLN A 244 -37.98 -4.38 49.03
C GLN A 244 -38.44 -3.87 50.40
N SER A 245 -38.19 -2.59 50.75
CA SER A 245 -38.71 -1.97 51.98
C SER A 245 -40.24 -1.99 52.01
N ARG A 246 -40.89 -1.52 50.94
CA ARG A 246 -42.36 -1.52 50.84
C ARG A 246 -42.96 -2.93 50.94
N LEU A 247 -42.32 -3.94 50.34
CA LEU A 247 -42.77 -5.33 50.45
C LEU A 247 -42.64 -5.86 51.89
N ALA A 248 -41.57 -5.51 52.59
CA ALA A 248 -41.39 -5.84 54.01
C ALA A 248 -42.45 -5.15 54.89
N GLU A 249 -42.72 -3.86 54.66
CA GLU A 249 -43.76 -3.09 55.34
C GLU A 249 -45.16 -3.71 55.12
N LEU A 250 -45.49 -4.10 53.88
CA LEU A 250 -46.74 -4.80 53.55
C LEU A 250 -46.84 -6.19 54.20
N SER A 251 -45.75 -6.96 54.26
CA SER A 251 -45.74 -8.25 54.97
C SER A 251 -45.95 -8.06 56.49
N MET A 252 -45.37 -7.00 57.07
CA MET A 252 -45.57 -6.66 58.48
C MET A 252 -46.99 -6.15 58.76
N SER A 253 -47.60 -5.37 57.87
CA SER A 253 -48.99 -4.91 58.03
C SER A 253 -49.98 -6.07 57.82
N GLN A 254 -49.78 -6.92 56.82
CA GLN A 254 -50.55 -8.14 56.60
C GLN A 254 -50.51 -9.03 57.85
N ARG A 255 -49.33 -9.30 58.41
CA ARG A 255 -49.20 -10.15 59.61
C ARG A 255 -49.96 -9.57 60.80
N LYS A 256 -49.92 -8.24 61.00
CA LYS A 256 -50.70 -7.54 62.03
C LYS A 256 -52.21 -7.70 61.80
N VAL A 257 -52.69 -7.46 60.58
CA VAL A 257 -54.12 -7.63 60.24
C VAL A 257 -54.56 -9.09 60.44
N CYS A 258 -53.76 -10.06 60.02
CA CYS A 258 -54.05 -11.48 60.27
C CYS A 258 -54.09 -11.82 61.77
N SER A 259 -53.21 -11.25 62.61
CA SER A 259 -53.29 -11.46 64.06
C SER A 259 -54.52 -10.79 64.71
N GLU A 260 -54.91 -9.61 64.24
CA GLU A 260 -56.13 -8.92 64.71
C GLU A 260 -57.40 -9.69 64.30
N LEU A 261 -57.47 -10.18 63.05
CA LEU A 261 -58.56 -11.03 62.58
C LEU A 261 -58.65 -12.35 63.35
N SER A 262 -57.53 -13.00 63.65
CA SER A 262 -57.50 -14.20 64.48
C SER A 262 -57.92 -13.92 65.94
N ARG A 263 -57.64 -12.72 66.48
CA ARG A 263 -58.13 -12.33 67.81
C ARG A 263 -59.65 -12.11 67.78
N LEU A 264 -60.17 -11.38 66.80
CA LEU A 264 -61.61 -11.13 66.66
C LEU A 264 -62.41 -12.41 66.38
N LYS A 265 -61.85 -13.37 65.64
CA LYS A 265 -62.47 -14.68 65.39
C LYS A 265 -62.33 -15.66 66.57
N GLY A 266 -61.47 -15.35 67.55
CA GLY A 266 -61.24 -16.18 68.73
C GLY A 266 -62.20 -15.90 69.90
N GLU A 267 -63.20 -15.04 69.72
CA GLU A 267 -64.10 -14.56 70.78
C GLU A 267 -65.58 -14.65 70.37
N GLU A 268 -65.99 -15.82 69.83
CA GLU A 268 -67.38 -16.28 69.90
C GLU A 268 -67.41 -17.59 70.71
N VAL A 269 -68.00 -17.52 71.90
CA VAL A 269 -68.34 -18.68 72.72
C VAL A 269 -69.58 -19.35 72.14
N GLU A 270 -69.59 -20.68 72.23
CA GLU A 270 -70.66 -21.64 71.93
C GLU A 270 -72.10 -21.10 72.00
N ASP A 271 -72.92 -21.46 71.00
CA ASP A 271 -74.27 -21.95 71.28
C ASP A 271 -74.81 -22.90 70.19
N ASP A 272 -75.94 -23.54 70.50
CA ASP A 272 -76.32 -24.91 70.12
C ASP A 272 -76.98 -25.19 68.74
N VAL A 273 -77.31 -26.48 68.53
CA VAL A 273 -77.83 -27.13 67.31
C VAL A 273 -79.17 -27.84 67.63
N PRO A 274 -80.30 -27.71 66.86
CA PRO A 274 -80.39 -28.26 65.49
C PRO A 274 -81.41 -27.65 64.48
N ASP A 275 -81.40 -28.21 63.26
CA ASP A 275 -82.52 -28.51 62.33
C ASP A 275 -83.71 -27.55 62.08
N ALA A 276 -83.98 -27.27 60.80
CA ALA A 276 -85.32 -27.44 60.20
C ALA A 276 -85.31 -27.57 58.66
N ASN A 277 -85.86 -28.66 58.13
CA ASN A 277 -86.27 -28.75 56.72
C ASN A 277 -87.53 -27.93 56.45
N THR A 278 -87.57 -27.13 55.38
CA THR A 278 -88.76 -26.90 54.52
C THR A 278 -88.33 -26.03 53.31
N SER A 279 -88.24 -26.55 52.08
CA SER A 279 -89.34 -26.86 51.15
C SER A 279 -89.84 -25.64 50.33
N LEU A 280 -89.72 -25.80 49.00
CA LEU A 280 -90.57 -25.27 47.91
C LEU A 280 -90.21 -23.95 47.18
N SER A 281 -90.45 -24.04 45.85
CA SER A 281 -90.87 -23.02 44.89
C SER A 281 -89.88 -21.95 44.35
N SER A 282 -89.69 -22.03 43.02
CA SER A 282 -89.36 -20.96 42.07
C SER A 282 -90.37 -19.78 42.08
N PRO A 283 -90.21 -18.72 41.26
CA PRO A 283 -88.99 -18.05 40.79
C PRO A 283 -89.09 -16.51 40.97
N LEU A 284 -88.27 -15.90 41.83
CA LEU A 284 -88.16 -14.42 41.90
C LEU A 284 -86.78 -13.95 41.43
N HIS A 285 -86.66 -13.70 40.12
CA HIS A 285 -85.55 -12.95 39.54
C HIS A 285 -85.76 -11.45 39.82
N GLY A 286 -85.25 -10.98 40.95
CA GLY A 286 -85.25 -9.56 41.29
C GLY A 286 -84.20 -8.75 40.49
N PRO A 287 -84.25 -7.40 40.55
CA PRO A 287 -83.32 -6.52 39.82
C PRO A 287 -81.84 -6.76 40.16
N HIS A 288 -81.53 -7.36 41.31
CA HIS A 288 -80.18 -7.77 41.71
C HIS A 288 -79.56 -8.89 40.86
N CYS A 289 -80.34 -9.60 40.05
CA CYS A 289 -79.80 -10.59 39.10
C CYS A 289 -79.43 -9.93 37.78
N GLU A 290 -80.25 -8.99 37.29
CA GLU A 290 -79.94 -8.17 36.12
C GLU A 290 -78.72 -7.27 36.39
N GLU A 291 -78.64 -6.64 37.56
CA GLU A 291 -77.52 -5.77 37.92
C GLU A 291 -76.18 -6.53 38.04
N ARG A 292 -76.20 -7.78 38.53
CA ARG A 292 -75.01 -8.64 38.53
C ARG A 292 -74.54 -8.96 37.11
N LEU A 293 -75.47 -9.25 36.19
CA LEU A 293 -75.13 -9.48 34.78
C LEU A 293 -74.59 -8.21 34.11
N ARG A 294 -75.09 -7.02 34.45
CA ARG A 294 -74.54 -5.75 33.94
C ARG A 294 -73.11 -5.52 34.41
N ILE A 295 -72.83 -5.72 35.71
CA ILE A 295 -71.47 -5.60 36.27
C ILE A 295 -70.52 -6.61 35.62
N GLU A 296 -70.98 -7.84 35.38
CA GLU A 296 -70.16 -8.87 34.73
C GLU A 296 -69.92 -8.57 33.24
N ILE A 297 -70.90 -8.01 32.53
CA ILE A 297 -70.72 -7.50 31.15
C ILE A 297 -69.67 -6.38 31.12
N VAL A 298 -69.73 -5.40 32.02
CA VAL A 298 -68.75 -4.30 32.08
C VAL A 298 -67.35 -4.82 32.40
N ASN A 299 -67.21 -5.73 33.37
CA ASN A 299 -65.92 -6.35 33.71
C ASN A 299 -65.36 -7.17 32.52
N LEU A 300 -66.20 -7.90 31.78
CA LEU A 300 -65.78 -8.61 30.57
C LEU A 300 -65.42 -7.65 29.41
N GLN A 301 -66.04 -6.48 29.32
CA GLN A 301 -65.67 -5.42 28.39
C GLN A 301 -64.30 -4.82 28.76
N GLU A 302 -64.09 -4.43 30.02
CA GLU A 302 -62.80 -3.95 30.52
C GLU A 302 -61.67 -4.98 30.29
N GLN A 303 -61.93 -6.27 30.52
CA GLN A 303 -60.98 -7.35 30.23
C GLN A 303 -60.70 -7.57 28.73
N LEU A 304 -61.66 -7.27 27.85
CA LEU A 304 -61.46 -7.29 26.40
C LEU A 304 -60.64 -6.08 25.97
N ASP A 305 -60.97 -4.88 26.45
CA ASP A 305 -60.28 -3.64 26.13
C ASP A 305 -58.80 -3.72 26.54
N VAL A 306 -58.50 -4.14 27.78
CA VAL A 306 -57.12 -4.38 28.25
C VAL A 306 -56.38 -5.38 27.34
N LYS A 307 -57.02 -6.50 26.95
CA LYS A 307 -56.41 -7.46 26.01
C LYS A 307 -56.17 -6.88 24.61
N THR A 308 -57.01 -5.96 24.15
CA THR A 308 -56.77 -5.26 22.87
C THR A 308 -55.60 -4.29 22.96
N GLU A 309 -55.46 -3.56 24.06
CA GLU A 309 -54.30 -2.69 24.32
C GLU A 309 -53.00 -3.50 24.43
N GLU A 310 -53.01 -4.60 25.20
CA GLU A 310 -51.89 -5.54 25.30
C GLU A 310 -51.49 -6.12 23.93
N ASN A 311 -52.46 -6.46 23.08
CA ASN A 311 -52.19 -6.97 21.74
C ASN A 311 -51.59 -5.90 20.80
N VAL A 312 -52.01 -4.63 20.92
CA VAL A 312 -51.37 -3.51 20.21
C VAL A 312 -49.95 -3.29 20.71
N GLN A 313 -49.71 -3.29 22.03
CA GLN A 313 -48.37 -3.20 22.60
C GLN A 313 -47.47 -4.36 22.16
N PHE A 314 -47.99 -5.59 22.14
CA PHE A 314 -47.28 -6.76 21.65
C PHE A 314 -46.93 -6.63 20.15
N SER A 315 -47.83 -6.09 19.33
CA SER A 315 -47.53 -5.83 17.91
C SER A 315 -46.41 -4.79 17.72
N SER A 316 -46.41 -3.72 18.53
CA SER A 316 -45.36 -2.68 18.50
C SER A 316 -44.01 -3.23 18.97
N LEU A 317 -43.99 -3.95 20.09
CA LEU A 317 -42.80 -4.64 20.59
C LEU A 317 -42.26 -5.65 19.58
N LYS A 318 -43.14 -6.39 18.89
CA LYS A 318 -42.73 -7.30 17.82
C LYS A 318 -42.04 -6.56 16.69
N THR A 319 -42.62 -5.47 16.17
CA THR A 319 -41.96 -4.67 15.12
C THR A 319 -40.62 -4.09 15.57
N GLU A 320 -40.50 -3.69 16.84
CA GLU A 320 -39.24 -3.19 17.40
C GLU A 320 -38.19 -4.31 17.55
N THR A 321 -38.59 -5.53 17.94
CA THR A 321 -37.67 -6.68 17.94
C THR A 321 -37.21 -7.08 16.54
N GLU A 322 -38.09 -6.99 15.53
CA GLU A 322 -37.74 -7.23 14.12
C GLU A 322 -36.78 -6.14 13.60
N ARG A 323 -36.99 -4.87 13.99
CA ARG A 323 -36.10 -3.75 13.66
C ARG A 323 -34.71 -3.90 14.28
N ILE A 324 -34.64 -4.23 15.57
CA ILE A 324 -33.38 -4.49 16.29
C ILE A 324 -32.68 -5.72 15.70
N GLN A 325 -33.43 -6.76 15.31
CA GLN A 325 -32.90 -7.94 14.67
C GLN A 325 -32.23 -7.62 13.34
N ALA A 326 -32.89 -6.83 12.48
CA ALA A 326 -32.32 -6.38 11.21
C ALA A 326 -31.03 -5.57 11.41
N GLN A 327 -31.01 -4.59 12.32
CA GLN A 327 -29.80 -3.81 12.63
C GLN A 327 -28.66 -4.67 13.16
N ARG A 328 -28.96 -5.69 13.97
CA ARG A 328 -27.94 -6.61 14.48
C ARG A 328 -27.34 -7.48 13.38
N ASP A 329 -28.16 -7.93 12.43
CA ASP A 329 -27.69 -8.74 11.30
C ASP A 329 -26.92 -7.88 10.26
N GLU A 330 -27.30 -6.60 10.08
CA GLU A 330 -26.58 -5.59 9.29
C GLU A 330 -25.17 -5.32 9.85
N VAL A 331 -25.06 -4.95 11.13
CA VAL A 331 -23.76 -4.75 11.81
C VAL A 331 -22.91 -6.03 11.81
N GLN A 332 -23.55 -7.20 11.88
CA GLN A 332 -22.84 -8.47 11.78
C GLN A 332 -22.30 -8.74 10.36
N ALA A 333 -22.97 -8.29 9.31
CA ALA A 333 -22.47 -8.34 7.93
C ALA A 333 -21.30 -7.36 7.72
N GLU A 334 -21.41 -6.12 8.21
CA GLU A 334 -20.32 -5.13 8.18
C GLU A 334 -19.07 -5.63 8.89
N LEU A 335 -19.22 -6.21 10.09
CA LEU A 335 -18.11 -6.81 10.84
C LEU A 335 -17.40 -7.92 10.05
N LEU A 336 -18.14 -8.72 9.28
CA LEU A 336 -17.57 -9.76 8.43
C LEU A 336 -16.84 -9.16 7.22
N ALA A 337 -17.39 -8.13 6.57
CA ALA A 337 -16.73 -7.41 5.49
C ALA A 337 -15.39 -6.80 5.96
N CYS A 338 -15.39 -6.03 7.06
CA CYS A 338 -14.18 -5.46 7.65
C CYS A 338 -13.14 -6.54 8.03
N ARG A 339 -13.57 -7.73 8.48
CA ARG A 339 -12.65 -8.86 8.73
C ARG A 339 -12.02 -9.39 7.44
N THR A 340 -12.76 -9.48 6.35
CA THR A 340 -12.21 -9.93 5.05
C THR A 340 -11.23 -8.90 4.47
N GLU A 341 -11.53 -7.61 4.60
CA GLU A 341 -10.61 -6.52 4.19
C GLU A 341 -9.32 -6.53 5.01
N LEU A 342 -9.42 -6.67 6.34
CA LEU A 342 -8.24 -6.79 7.22
C LEU A 342 -7.37 -8.00 6.88
N GLU A 343 -7.96 -9.12 6.47
CA GLU A 343 -7.18 -10.29 6.04
C GLU A 343 -6.52 -10.05 4.67
N GLY A 344 -7.20 -9.40 3.73
CA GLY A 344 -6.61 -8.94 2.46
C GLY A 344 -5.41 -8.00 2.68
N LEU A 345 -5.55 -7.03 3.59
CA LEU A 345 -4.46 -6.12 3.97
C LEU A 345 -3.29 -6.84 4.65
N ARG A 346 -3.54 -7.87 5.48
CA ARG A 346 -2.46 -8.72 6.04
C ARG A 346 -1.70 -9.47 4.95
N VAL A 347 -2.40 -10.04 3.98
CA VAL A 347 -1.76 -10.75 2.84
C VAL A 347 -0.93 -9.78 2.01
N ALA A 348 -1.46 -8.60 1.65
CA ALA A 348 -0.71 -7.56 0.95
C ALA A 348 0.54 -7.11 1.72
N LEU A 349 0.42 -6.86 3.03
CA LEU A 349 1.54 -6.50 3.90
C LEU A 349 2.59 -7.62 3.97
N SER A 350 2.18 -8.89 4.02
CA SER A 350 3.11 -10.03 3.98
C SER A 350 3.89 -10.12 2.66
N HIS A 351 3.23 -9.80 1.53
CA HIS A 351 3.86 -9.77 0.22
C HIS A 351 4.87 -8.61 0.12
N LEU A 352 4.49 -7.40 0.55
CA LEU A 352 5.38 -6.23 0.61
C LEU A 352 6.59 -6.46 1.52
N GLN A 353 6.42 -7.17 2.65
CA GLN A 353 7.56 -7.57 3.48
C GLN A 353 8.47 -8.59 2.79
N GLY A 354 7.93 -9.49 1.98
CA GLY A 354 8.69 -10.44 1.16
C GLY A 354 9.51 -9.74 0.08
N THR A 355 8.89 -8.85 -0.70
CA THR A 355 9.58 -8.08 -1.76
C THR A 355 10.64 -7.14 -1.17
N ASN A 356 10.35 -6.47 -0.05
CA ASN A 356 11.33 -5.61 0.63
C ASN A 356 12.57 -6.40 1.11
N LYS A 357 12.38 -7.62 1.64
CA LYS A 357 13.50 -8.53 1.99
C LYS A 357 14.32 -8.93 0.77
N SER A 358 13.68 -9.25 -0.36
CA SER A 358 14.38 -9.57 -1.61
C SER A 358 15.22 -8.38 -2.09
N LEU A 359 14.60 -7.21 -2.24
CA LEU A 359 15.26 -5.99 -2.69
C LEU A 359 16.40 -5.55 -1.75
N SER A 360 16.29 -5.80 -0.44
CA SER A 360 17.37 -5.59 0.52
C SER A 360 18.55 -6.53 0.29
N GLY A 361 18.27 -7.80 -0.05
CA GLY A 361 19.28 -8.78 -0.48
C GLY A 361 19.99 -8.37 -1.77
N ASP A 362 19.22 -8.01 -2.80
CA ASP A 362 19.74 -7.55 -4.09
C ASP A 362 20.60 -6.28 -3.94
N LYS A 363 20.16 -5.34 -3.10
CA LYS A 363 20.93 -4.14 -2.73
C LYS A 363 22.27 -4.50 -2.07
N ALA A 364 22.27 -5.45 -1.13
CA ALA A 364 23.50 -5.89 -0.48
C ALA A 364 24.46 -6.60 -1.45
N ALA A 365 23.94 -7.42 -2.36
CA ALA A 365 24.72 -8.09 -3.39
C ALA A 365 25.36 -7.09 -4.37
N LEU A 366 24.59 -6.09 -4.85
CA LEU A 366 25.11 -5.01 -5.69
C LEU A 366 26.16 -4.16 -4.96
N GLN A 367 25.94 -3.84 -3.69
CA GLN A 367 26.93 -3.13 -2.88
C GLN A 367 28.25 -3.91 -2.77
N GLN A 368 28.17 -5.22 -2.55
CA GLN A 368 29.36 -6.09 -2.53
C GLN A 368 30.08 -6.12 -3.88
N GLN A 369 29.34 -6.23 -4.99
CA GLN A 369 29.91 -6.19 -6.34
C GLN A 369 30.60 -4.84 -6.63
N CYS A 370 30.03 -3.72 -6.19
CA CYS A 370 30.67 -2.41 -6.30
C CYS A 370 31.99 -2.32 -5.51
N LEU A 371 32.07 -2.94 -4.33
CA LEU A 371 33.31 -2.99 -3.54
C LEU A 371 34.38 -3.85 -4.22
N GLU A 372 33.99 -4.99 -4.80
CA GLU A 372 34.91 -5.87 -5.53
C GLU A 372 35.47 -5.19 -6.79
N LEU A 373 34.60 -4.59 -7.63
CA LEU A 373 35.02 -3.82 -8.79
C LEU A 373 35.95 -2.64 -8.41
N ARG A 374 35.68 -1.98 -7.27
CA ARG A 374 36.55 -0.93 -6.75
C ARG A 374 37.93 -1.47 -6.36
N SER A 375 38.00 -2.64 -5.75
CA SER A 375 39.26 -3.34 -5.44
C SER A 375 40.05 -3.69 -6.71
N GLN A 376 39.36 -4.24 -7.72
CA GLN A 376 39.96 -4.53 -9.03
C GLN A 376 40.53 -3.27 -9.70
N VAL A 377 39.81 -2.14 -9.67
CA VAL A 377 40.29 -0.86 -10.19
C VAL A 377 41.52 -0.34 -9.43
N ILE A 378 41.59 -0.52 -8.11
CA ILE A 378 42.77 -0.14 -7.32
C ILE A 378 43.98 -1.01 -7.70
N SER A 379 43.78 -2.33 -7.86
CA SER A 379 44.82 -3.27 -8.30
C SER A 379 45.36 -2.91 -9.69
N LEU A 380 44.48 -2.69 -10.66
CA LEU A 380 44.86 -2.30 -12.02
C LEU A 380 45.59 -0.94 -12.07
N ARG A 381 45.21 0.03 -11.24
CA ARG A 381 45.94 1.30 -11.11
C ARG A 381 47.38 1.07 -10.63
N SER A 382 47.57 0.28 -9.57
CA SER A 382 48.90 -0.09 -9.07
C SER A 382 49.74 -0.81 -10.13
N GLN A 383 49.14 -1.71 -10.92
CA GLN A 383 49.81 -2.38 -12.04
C GLN A 383 50.22 -1.40 -13.16
N VAL A 384 49.41 -0.38 -13.43
CA VAL A 384 49.75 0.70 -14.39
C VAL A 384 50.87 1.58 -13.83
N ASP A 385 50.82 1.98 -12.56
CA ASP A 385 51.82 2.87 -11.94
C ASP A 385 53.21 2.20 -11.86
N THR A 386 53.24 0.90 -11.55
CA THR A 386 54.48 0.08 -11.60
C THR A 386 55.01 -0.06 -13.03
N SER A 387 54.16 -0.36 -14.01
CA SER A 387 54.54 -0.43 -15.43
C SER A 387 55.10 0.91 -15.95
N GLN A 388 54.46 2.03 -15.64
CA GLN A 388 54.95 3.37 -15.99
C GLN A 388 56.30 3.69 -15.33
N THR A 389 56.56 3.15 -14.14
CA THR A 389 57.83 3.35 -13.44
C THR A 389 58.94 2.55 -14.10
N VAL A 390 58.72 1.27 -14.38
CA VAL A 390 59.65 0.45 -15.18
C VAL A 390 59.93 1.09 -16.55
N GLN A 391 58.92 1.68 -17.20
CA GLN A 391 59.10 2.39 -18.48
C GLN A 391 59.96 3.66 -18.31
N ARG A 392 59.74 4.46 -17.25
CA ARG A 392 60.59 5.62 -16.94
C ARG A 392 62.04 5.21 -16.69
N ASP A 393 62.26 4.17 -15.89
CA ASP A 393 63.59 3.67 -15.54
C ASP A 393 64.33 3.15 -16.78
N PHE A 394 63.63 2.44 -17.68
CA PHE A 394 64.19 2.00 -18.96
C PHE A 394 64.59 3.17 -19.88
N VAL A 395 63.77 4.22 -19.94
CA VAL A 395 64.09 5.45 -20.70
C VAL A 395 65.31 6.16 -20.08
N GLN A 396 65.39 6.28 -18.76
CA GLN A 396 66.56 6.88 -18.10
C GLN A 396 67.83 6.04 -18.31
N LEU A 397 67.74 4.71 -18.20
CA LEU A 397 68.88 3.81 -18.40
C LEU A 397 69.38 3.85 -19.84
N SER A 398 68.47 3.85 -20.83
CA SER A 398 68.84 3.96 -22.25
C SER A 398 69.46 5.32 -22.59
N GLN A 399 68.94 6.43 -22.03
CA GLN A 399 69.57 7.76 -22.17
C GLN A 399 70.96 7.81 -21.53
N SER A 400 71.12 7.28 -20.32
CA SER A 400 72.42 7.19 -19.62
C SER A 400 73.43 6.34 -20.41
N LEU A 401 73.00 5.19 -20.92
CA LEU A 401 73.82 4.34 -21.79
C LEU A 401 74.22 5.07 -23.08
N GLN A 402 73.30 5.78 -23.73
CA GLN A 402 73.57 6.54 -24.95
C GLN A 402 74.59 7.66 -24.71
N VAL A 403 74.49 8.37 -23.58
CA VAL A 403 75.51 9.38 -23.17
C VAL A 403 76.86 8.71 -22.92
N LYS A 404 76.92 7.59 -22.18
CA LYS A 404 78.18 6.87 -21.93
C LYS A 404 78.85 6.40 -23.22
N LEU A 405 78.08 5.83 -24.16
CA LEU A 405 78.58 5.38 -25.46
C LEU A 405 79.14 6.54 -26.28
N GLU A 406 78.49 7.71 -26.24
CA GLU A 406 78.99 8.92 -26.93
C GLU A 406 80.26 9.48 -26.25
N VAL A 407 80.36 9.47 -24.92
CA VAL A 407 81.59 9.86 -24.20
C VAL A 407 82.74 8.88 -24.50
N ILE A 408 82.47 7.58 -24.61
CA ILE A 408 83.47 6.58 -25.06
C ILE A 408 83.89 6.84 -26.51
N ARG A 409 82.94 7.21 -27.40
CA ARG A 409 83.23 7.55 -28.81
C ARG A 409 84.10 8.80 -28.96
N GLN A 410 84.02 9.72 -28.01
CA GLN A 410 84.81 10.96 -27.94
C GLN A 410 86.18 10.79 -27.26
N ALA A 411 86.46 9.65 -26.62
CA ALA A 411 87.73 9.42 -25.94
C ALA A 411 88.90 9.20 -26.92
N GLU A 412 90.00 9.92 -26.73
CA GLU A 412 91.17 9.88 -27.62
C GLU A 412 92.18 8.78 -27.24
N THR A 413 92.11 8.25 -26.01
CA THR A 413 93.02 7.19 -25.52
C THR A 413 92.29 6.04 -24.82
N LEU A 414 92.88 4.84 -24.88
CA LEU A 414 92.31 3.62 -24.31
C LEU A 414 92.25 3.65 -22.77
N GLU A 415 93.09 4.46 -22.13
CA GLU A 415 93.10 4.68 -20.68
C GLU A 415 91.96 5.60 -20.23
N GLN A 416 91.54 6.56 -21.07
CA GLN A 416 90.32 7.34 -20.83
C GLN A 416 89.08 6.43 -20.88
N VAL A 417 88.98 5.56 -21.90
CA VAL A 417 87.88 4.58 -22.02
C VAL A 417 87.80 3.66 -20.81
N LYS A 418 88.94 3.14 -20.34
CA LYS A 418 88.99 2.35 -19.09
C LYS A 418 88.45 3.14 -17.90
N LYS A 419 88.89 4.38 -17.69
CA LYS A 419 88.45 5.21 -16.57
C LYS A 419 86.93 5.50 -16.59
N ILE A 420 86.35 5.66 -17.78
CA ILE A 420 84.88 5.85 -17.95
C ILE A 420 84.11 4.59 -17.54
N LEU A 421 84.63 3.40 -17.86
CA LEU A 421 84.00 2.11 -17.50
C LEU A 421 84.26 1.70 -16.03
N GLU A 422 85.44 2.01 -15.50
CA GLU A 422 85.83 1.72 -14.11
C GLU A 422 85.12 2.67 -13.11
N GLY A 423 84.64 3.82 -13.55
CA GLY A 423 83.93 4.81 -12.73
C GLY A 423 82.69 4.27 -11.99
N GLU A 424 81.98 3.29 -12.57
CA GLU A 424 80.79 2.70 -11.92
C GLU A 424 81.11 1.62 -10.87
N VAL A 425 82.29 1.01 -10.92
CA VAL A 425 82.70 0.00 -9.93
C VAL A 425 82.97 0.63 -8.56
N GLY A 426 83.28 1.94 -8.54
CA GLY A 426 83.56 2.69 -7.31
C GLY A 426 82.34 3.12 -6.50
N GLU A 427 81.22 3.50 -7.14
CA GLU A 427 80.05 4.07 -6.45
C GLU A 427 79.03 3.02 -5.97
N ALA A 428 78.96 1.85 -6.62
CA ALA A 428 78.06 0.77 -6.19
C ALA A 428 78.48 0.08 -4.87
N ALA A 429 79.70 0.35 -4.38
CA ALA A 429 80.24 -0.25 -3.15
C ALA A 429 79.92 0.52 -1.85
N SER A 430 79.23 1.67 -1.94
CA SER A 430 78.95 2.54 -0.79
C SER A 430 77.46 2.88 -0.65
N LEU A 431 76.64 1.88 -0.33
CA LEU A 431 75.32 2.09 0.26
C LEU A 431 75.37 1.67 1.75
N PRO A 432 74.99 2.55 2.70
CA PRO A 432 74.92 2.16 4.10
C PRO A 432 73.70 1.25 4.31
N ALA A 433 73.92 0.15 5.03
CA ALA A 433 72.83 -0.65 5.56
C ALA A 433 72.22 0.10 6.77
N ASP A 434 71.04 0.68 6.60
CA ASP A 434 70.07 0.90 7.68
C ASP A 434 68.72 1.36 7.13
N ILE A 435 67.66 0.64 7.49
CA ILE A 435 66.42 1.11 8.15
C ILE A 435 65.45 -0.09 8.20
N SER A 436 64.87 -0.31 9.38
CA SER A 436 63.86 -1.34 9.68
C SER A 436 62.43 -0.82 9.52
#